data_AF-A0A0G1XPP4-F1
#
_entry.id   AF-A0A0G1XPP4-F1
#
_cell.length_a   1.000
_cell.length_b   1.000
_cell.length_c   1.000
_cell.angle_alpha   90.00
_cell.angle_beta   90.00
_cell.angle_gamma   90.00
#
_symmetry.space_group_name_H-M   'P 1'
#
loop_
_entity.id
_entity.type
_entity.pdbx_description
1 polymer ?
#
loop_
_entity_poly.entity_id
_entity_poly.type
_entity_poly.pdbx_seq_one_letter_code
_entity_poly.pdbx_strand_id
1 'polypeptide(L)'
;MTEAVVAFTLVAVAIYFLNDLVDINADKAHPFKRKRPIAAGRISKGTAIGVFTGASVIGLLWSQSLSPLFFVVVLGYWVLQVLYSLMLKNLEVVDVFVIALGFFLRVLAGAIVINAHLSIWFLLCVISTSLFLAVGKRRAELAILTEQSATAHRKVMGKYSPDILDAYLSMFSTAAFLSWALYTFNFYEQIPTPTSVSPTSLVLISRTLTINKWLMATIPVVIFGIMRYIRIIYDGARAESPERVILSDMPLLMAVGVWGLMVAGVLYLGPR
;
A
#
# COMPACT_ATOMS: atom_id res chain seq x y z
N MET A 1 6.35 18.95 7.63
CA MET A 1 5.47 17.81 7.26
C MET A 1 4.82 18.01 5.88
N THR A 2 4.11 19.12 5.64
CA THR A 2 3.47 19.42 4.35
C THR A 2 4.47 19.48 3.19
N GLU A 3 5.61 20.14 3.38
CA GLU A 3 6.67 20.22 2.36
C GLU A 3 7.22 18.85 1.96
N ALA A 4 7.43 17.96 2.94
CA ALA A 4 7.87 16.60 2.68
C ALA A 4 6.85 15.80 1.87
N VAL A 5 5.55 15.99 2.13
CA VAL A 5 4.47 15.38 1.33
C VAL A 5 4.53 15.87 -0.11
N VAL A 6 4.69 17.18 -0.33
CA VAL A 6 4.80 17.75 -1.68
C VAL A 6 6.04 17.24 -2.41
N ALA A 7 7.21 17.29 -1.77
CA ALA A 7 8.47 16.82 -2.35
C ALA A 7 8.40 15.33 -2.73
N PHE A 8 7.88 14.47 -1.83
CA PHE A 8 7.71 13.05 -2.11
C PHE A 8 6.70 12.82 -3.23
N THR A 9 5.61 13.58 -3.26
CA THR A 9 4.56 13.48 -4.29
C THR A 9 5.11 13.82 -5.67
N LEU A 10 5.95 14.87 -5.79
CA LEU A 10 6.60 15.21 -7.05
C LEU A 10 7.47 14.06 -7.57
N VAL A 11 8.25 13.43 -6.69
CA VAL A 11 9.06 12.25 -7.03
C VAL A 11 8.17 11.07 -7.47
N ALA A 12 7.07 10.81 -6.75
CA ALA A 12 6.12 9.76 -7.12
C ALA A 12 5.46 10.02 -8.48
N VAL A 13 5.04 11.26 -8.75
CA VAL A 13 4.48 11.69 -10.05
C VAL A 13 5.50 11.42 -11.16
N ALA A 14 6.76 11.81 -10.97
CA ALA A 14 7.80 11.56 -11.95
C ALA A 14 7.89 10.06 -12.31
N ILE A 15 7.93 9.19 -11.30
CA ILE A 15 7.96 7.74 -11.48
C ILE A 15 6.75 7.21 -12.25
N TYR A 16 5.54 7.72 -12.01
CA TYR A 16 4.37 7.30 -12.79
C TYR A 16 4.50 7.65 -14.27
N PHE A 17 5.02 8.84 -14.60
CA PHE A 17 5.30 9.24 -15.97
C PHE A 17 6.37 8.34 -16.62
N LEU A 18 7.43 7.98 -15.90
CA LEU A 18 8.43 7.03 -16.39
C LEU A 18 7.80 5.66 -16.66
N ASN A 19 7.02 5.13 -15.71
CA ASN A 19 6.41 3.81 -15.85
C ASN A 19 5.48 3.76 -17.07
N ASP A 20 4.62 4.75 -17.23
CA ASP A 20 3.72 4.84 -18.39
C ASP A 20 4.48 5.05 -19.71
N LEU A 21 5.67 5.70 -19.69
CA LEU A 21 6.52 5.86 -20.88
C LEU A 21 7.17 4.53 -21.30
N VAL A 22 7.61 3.72 -20.33
CA VAL A 22 8.19 2.39 -20.61
C VAL A 22 7.10 1.40 -21.05
N ASP A 23 5.90 1.50 -20.48
CA ASP A 23 4.79 0.57 -20.75
C ASP A 23 3.94 0.93 -21.99
N ILE A 24 4.25 2.00 -22.74
CA ILE A 24 3.42 2.48 -23.86
C ILE A 24 2.96 1.36 -24.80
N ASN A 25 3.87 0.50 -25.26
CA ASN A 25 3.54 -0.52 -26.25
C ASN A 25 2.65 -1.62 -25.65
N ALA A 26 2.93 -2.02 -24.40
CA ALA A 26 2.13 -3.02 -23.69
C ALA A 26 0.75 -2.46 -23.34
N ASP A 27 0.67 -1.21 -22.89
CA ASP A 27 -0.58 -0.54 -22.53
C ASP A 27 -1.47 -0.33 -23.75
N LYS A 28 -0.91 -0.04 -24.93
CA LYS A 28 -1.67 0.03 -26.20
C LYS A 28 -2.35 -1.29 -26.57
N ALA A 29 -1.71 -2.42 -26.31
CA ALA A 29 -2.25 -3.75 -26.58
C ALA A 29 -3.33 -4.18 -25.56
N HIS A 30 -3.41 -3.51 -24.41
CA HIS A 30 -4.30 -3.88 -23.32
C HIS A 30 -5.72 -3.32 -23.51
N PRO A 31 -6.79 -4.11 -23.27
CA PRO A 31 -8.19 -3.69 -23.48
C PRO A 31 -8.60 -2.39 -22.76
N PHE A 32 -8.19 -2.25 -21.49
CA PHE A 32 -8.46 -1.09 -20.65
C PHE A 32 -7.28 -0.08 -20.58
N LYS A 33 -6.03 -0.54 -20.43
CA LYS A 33 -4.86 0.36 -20.27
C LYS A 33 -4.53 1.17 -21.53
N ARG A 34 -5.06 0.80 -22.71
CA ARG A 34 -4.96 1.62 -23.94
C ARG A 34 -5.55 3.02 -23.80
N LYS A 35 -6.46 3.23 -22.84
CA LYS A 35 -7.08 4.53 -22.55
C LYS A 35 -6.19 5.48 -21.73
N ARG A 36 -5.03 5.00 -21.23
CA ARG A 36 -4.09 5.84 -20.47
C ARG A 36 -3.62 7.03 -21.33
N PRO A 37 -3.43 8.24 -20.76
CA PRO A 37 -3.15 9.44 -21.54
C PRO A 37 -1.95 9.34 -22.49
N ILE A 38 -0.85 8.71 -22.06
CA ILE A 38 0.35 8.53 -22.88
C ILE A 38 0.14 7.45 -23.95
N ALA A 39 -0.47 6.31 -23.58
CA ALA A 39 -0.78 5.23 -24.52
C ALA A 39 -1.78 5.65 -25.62
N ALA A 40 -2.77 6.46 -25.25
CA ALA A 40 -3.78 7.04 -26.13
C ALA A 40 -3.26 8.23 -26.96
N GLY A 41 -2.02 8.68 -26.75
CA GLY A 41 -1.42 9.80 -27.47
C GLY A 41 -1.92 11.19 -27.07
N ARG A 42 -2.67 11.32 -25.96
CA ARG A 42 -3.15 12.62 -25.43
C ARG A 42 -2.01 13.44 -24.81
N ILE A 43 -0.98 12.77 -24.31
CA ILE A 43 0.25 13.39 -23.80
C ILE A 43 1.40 12.94 -24.71
N SER A 44 2.17 13.90 -25.20
CA SER A 44 3.33 13.60 -26.05
C SER A 44 4.45 12.95 -25.24
N LYS A 45 5.27 12.12 -25.89
CA LYS A 45 6.46 11.51 -25.26
C LYS A 45 7.42 12.57 -24.71
N GLY A 46 7.62 13.68 -25.44
CA GLY A 46 8.48 14.77 -25.01
C GLY A 46 7.98 15.43 -23.71
N THR A 47 6.67 15.68 -23.62
CA THR A 47 6.06 16.22 -22.40
C THR A 47 6.20 15.24 -21.23
N ALA A 48 5.99 13.94 -21.45
CA ALA A 48 6.15 12.94 -20.40
C ALA A 48 7.59 12.86 -19.87
N ILE A 49 8.59 12.92 -20.76
CA ILE A 49 10.01 12.98 -20.39
C ILE A 49 10.33 14.28 -19.64
N GLY A 50 9.80 15.42 -20.09
CA GLY A 50 9.95 16.71 -19.42
C GLY A 50 9.38 16.71 -17.99
N VAL A 51 8.20 16.13 -17.79
CA VAL A 51 7.60 15.99 -16.45
C VAL A 51 8.42 15.04 -15.58
N PHE A 52 8.83 13.87 -16.10
CA PHE A 52 9.67 12.94 -15.35
C PHE A 52 10.97 13.59 -14.88
N THR A 53 11.70 14.24 -15.80
CA THR A 53 12.98 14.87 -15.48
C THR A 53 12.81 16.06 -14.55
N GLY A 54 11.90 16.99 -14.85
CA GLY A 54 11.64 18.17 -14.04
C GLY A 54 11.17 17.83 -12.62
N ALA A 55 10.17 16.96 -12.49
CA ALA A 55 9.66 16.58 -11.17
C ALA A 55 10.65 15.74 -10.36
N SER A 56 11.49 14.91 -11.01
CA SER A 56 12.57 14.18 -10.32
C SER A 56 13.61 15.15 -9.76
N VAL A 57 14.10 16.09 -10.57
CA VAL A 57 15.12 17.05 -10.14
C VAL A 57 14.59 17.95 -9.03
N ILE A 58 13.40 18.55 -9.22
CA ILE A 58 12.80 19.43 -8.21
C ILE A 58 12.52 18.65 -6.93
N GLY A 59 11.89 17.47 -7.02
CA GLY A 59 11.55 16.67 -5.86
C GLY A 59 12.77 16.20 -5.05
N LEU A 60 13.86 15.79 -5.73
CA LEU A 60 15.09 15.35 -5.06
C LEU A 60 15.86 16.51 -4.42
N LEU A 61 16.01 17.65 -5.11
CA LEU A 61 16.65 18.84 -4.56
C LEU A 61 15.87 19.42 -3.37
N TRP A 62 14.55 19.42 -3.46
CA TRP A 62 13.70 19.84 -2.35
C TRP A 62 13.83 18.87 -1.16
N SER A 63 13.86 17.57 -1.41
CA SER A 63 14.09 16.56 -0.36
C SER A 63 15.44 16.76 0.34
N GLN A 64 16.49 17.09 -0.41
CA GLN A 64 17.82 17.42 0.13
C GLN A 64 17.80 18.64 1.06
N SER A 65 16.99 19.64 0.72
CA SER A 65 16.85 20.87 1.51
C SER A 65 16.11 20.65 2.84
N LEU A 66 15.32 19.58 2.96
CA LEU A 66 14.55 19.26 4.17
C LEU A 66 15.39 18.50 5.22
N SER A 67 16.03 17.41 4.82
CA SER A 67 16.88 16.60 5.72
C SER A 67 17.73 15.62 4.90
N PRO A 68 19.03 15.41 5.24
CA PRO A 68 19.86 14.41 4.58
C PRO A 68 19.28 12.99 4.65
N LEU A 69 18.69 12.60 5.79
CA LEU A 69 18.07 11.28 5.95
C LEU A 69 16.83 11.12 5.09
N PHE A 70 15.98 12.15 5.04
CA PHE A 70 14.80 12.16 4.18
C PHE A 70 15.21 12.04 2.70
N PHE A 71 16.22 12.80 2.28
CA PHE A 71 16.78 12.72 0.93
C PHE A 71 17.25 11.31 0.57
N VAL A 72 18.03 10.65 1.43
CA VAL A 72 18.51 9.28 1.17
C VAL A 72 17.34 8.31 0.97
N VAL A 73 16.28 8.41 1.78
CA VAL A 73 15.09 7.57 1.62
C VAL A 73 14.33 7.87 0.33
N VAL A 74 14.15 9.14 -0.03
CA VAL A 74 13.47 9.54 -1.27
C VAL A 74 14.30 9.13 -2.49
N LEU A 75 15.61 9.30 -2.44
CA LEU A 75 16.54 8.86 -3.49
C LEU A 75 16.49 7.34 -3.65
N GLY A 76 16.56 6.59 -2.54
CA GLY A 76 16.41 5.13 -2.55
C GLY A 76 15.08 4.68 -3.15
N TYR A 77 13.98 5.37 -2.81
CA TYR A 77 12.67 5.14 -3.42
C TYR A 77 12.68 5.42 -4.93
N TRP A 78 13.23 6.56 -5.36
CA TRP A 78 13.32 6.91 -6.77
C TRP A 78 14.14 5.88 -7.56
N VAL A 79 15.34 5.51 -7.08
CA VAL A 79 16.21 4.51 -7.71
C VAL A 79 15.49 3.17 -7.82
N LEU A 80 14.89 2.70 -6.72
CA LEU A 80 14.13 1.46 -6.70
C LEU A 80 13.02 1.44 -7.75
N GLN A 81 12.28 2.54 -7.88
CA GLN A 81 11.16 2.63 -8.82
C GLN A 81 11.58 2.80 -10.28
N VAL A 82 12.70 3.46 -10.54
CA VAL A 82 13.32 3.50 -11.87
C VAL A 82 13.74 2.10 -12.28
N LEU A 83 14.47 1.38 -11.40
CA LEU A 83 14.88 -0.01 -11.64
C LEU A 83 13.68 -0.94 -11.80
N TYR A 84 12.61 -0.72 -11.04
CA TYR A 84 11.34 -1.43 -11.20
C TYR A 84 10.77 -1.28 -12.61
N SER A 85 10.63 -0.04 -13.06
CA SER A 85 10.02 0.30 -14.34
C SER A 85 10.82 -0.27 -15.52
N LEU A 86 12.14 -0.29 -15.42
CA LEU A 86 13.03 -0.74 -16.49
C LEU A 86 13.26 -2.26 -16.52
N MET A 87 13.47 -2.89 -15.36
CA MET A 87 13.99 -4.27 -15.30
C MET A 87 13.27 -5.15 -14.28
N LEU A 88 13.13 -4.69 -13.02
CA LEU A 88 12.74 -5.59 -11.92
C LEU A 88 11.32 -6.11 -12.04
N LYS A 89 10.41 -5.39 -12.71
CA LYS A 89 9.04 -5.87 -12.97
C LYS A 89 8.97 -7.15 -13.81
N ASN A 90 10.07 -7.50 -14.50
CA ASN A 90 10.13 -8.71 -15.32
C ASN A 90 10.54 -9.95 -14.54
N LEU A 91 11.15 -9.79 -13.36
CA LEU A 91 11.62 -10.87 -12.51
C LEU A 91 10.49 -11.34 -11.59
N GLU A 92 10.31 -12.66 -11.54
CA GLU A 92 9.34 -13.29 -10.65
C GLU A 92 9.69 -13.05 -9.19
N VAL A 93 8.67 -12.78 -8.38
CA VAL A 93 8.72 -12.55 -6.92
C VAL A 93 9.36 -11.21 -6.56
N VAL A 94 10.45 -10.84 -7.23
CA VAL A 94 11.16 -9.57 -7.05
C VAL A 94 10.22 -8.39 -7.29
N ASP A 95 9.33 -8.46 -8.28
CA ASP A 95 8.36 -7.41 -8.55
C ASP A 95 7.42 -7.13 -7.35
N VAL A 96 6.94 -8.18 -6.67
CA VAL A 96 6.09 -8.09 -5.49
C VAL A 96 6.86 -7.49 -4.31
N PHE A 97 8.10 -7.93 -4.10
CA PHE A 97 8.98 -7.38 -3.05
C PHE A 97 9.33 -5.92 -3.28
N VAL A 98 9.58 -5.51 -4.52
CA VAL A 98 9.88 -4.11 -4.86
C VAL A 98 8.68 -3.21 -4.59
N ILE A 99 7.46 -3.67 -4.88
CA ILE A 99 6.23 -2.94 -4.54
C ILE A 99 6.14 -2.75 -3.02
N ALA A 100 6.34 -3.82 -2.24
CA ALA A 100 6.28 -3.75 -0.78
C ALA A 100 7.37 -2.86 -0.19
N LEU A 101 8.60 -2.94 -0.70
CA LEU A 101 9.70 -2.06 -0.31
C LEU A 101 9.38 -0.60 -0.63
N GLY A 102 8.71 -0.33 -1.75
CA GLY A 102 8.22 1.01 -2.07
C GLY A 102 7.21 1.56 -1.04
N PHE A 103 6.32 0.72 -0.48
CA PHE A 103 5.42 1.14 0.60
C PHE A 103 6.17 1.34 1.91
N PHE A 104 7.11 0.46 2.23
CA PHE A 104 7.99 0.60 3.39
C PHE A 104 8.75 1.93 3.37
N LEU A 105 9.38 2.28 2.24
CA LEU A 105 10.13 3.53 2.11
C LEU A 105 9.25 4.78 2.29
N ARG A 106 7.97 4.73 1.86
CA ARG A 106 7.00 5.82 2.11
C ARG A 106 6.71 6.01 3.60
N VAL A 107 6.49 4.91 4.32
CA VAL A 107 6.27 4.95 5.76
C VAL A 107 7.51 5.44 6.50
N LEU A 108 8.69 4.96 6.09
CA LEU A 108 9.97 5.39 6.65
C LEU A 108 10.21 6.88 6.43
N ALA A 109 9.96 7.38 5.21
CA ALA A 109 10.09 8.80 4.88
C ALA A 109 9.18 9.67 5.77
N GLY A 110 7.93 9.24 5.97
CA GLY A 110 6.99 9.91 6.86
C GLY A 110 7.47 9.93 8.31
N ALA A 111 7.89 8.78 8.83
CA ALA A 111 8.37 8.62 10.21
C ALA A 111 9.60 9.48 10.51
N ILE A 112 10.55 9.58 9.57
CA ILE A 112 11.74 10.44 9.70
C ILE A 112 11.34 11.91 9.85
N VAL A 113 10.36 12.38 9.07
CA VAL A 113 9.94 13.79 9.06
C VAL A 113 9.20 14.18 10.35
N ILE A 114 8.43 13.26 10.92
CA ILE A 114 7.71 13.49 12.20
C ILE A 114 8.50 13.02 13.42
N ASN A 115 9.72 12.51 13.23
CA ASN A 115 10.57 11.92 14.26
C ASN A 115 9.84 10.85 15.12
N ALA A 116 9.06 9.99 14.47
CA ALA A 116 8.30 8.95 15.16
C ALA A 116 9.13 7.67 15.31
N HIS A 117 8.99 7.01 16.46
CA HIS A 117 9.50 5.66 16.66
C HIS A 117 8.63 4.63 15.93
N LEU A 118 9.21 3.90 14.98
CA LEU A 118 8.51 2.88 14.22
C LEU A 118 8.49 1.55 14.96
N SER A 119 7.30 1.06 15.28
CA SER A 119 7.12 -0.30 15.79
C SER A 119 7.45 -1.33 14.70
N ILE A 120 8.27 -2.33 15.04
CA ILE A 120 8.60 -3.45 14.14
C ILE A 120 7.33 -4.18 13.69
N TRP A 121 6.35 -4.33 14.59
CA TRP A 121 5.05 -4.94 14.28
C TRP A 121 4.23 -4.11 13.30
N PHE A 122 4.30 -2.78 13.40
CA PHE A 122 3.65 -1.89 12.44
C PHE A 122 4.31 -1.98 11.06
N LEU A 123 5.64 -2.00 11.01
CA LEU A 123 6.38 -2.19 9.75
C LEU A 123 6.06 -3.52 9.09
N LEU A 124 6.01 -4.60 9.86
CA LEU A 124 5.62 -5.92 9.36
C LEU A 124 4.19 -5.87 8.80
N CYS A 125 3.27 -5.19 9.47
CA CYS A 125 1.90 -5.01 8.97
C CYS A 125 1.85 -4.28 7.63
N VAL A 126 2.61 -3.19 7.48
CA VAL A 126 2.70 -2.44 6.21
C VAL A 126 3.26 -3.32 5.10
N ILE A 127 4.37 -4.03 5.35
CA ILE A 127 5.02 -4.88 4.37
C ILE A 127 4.10 -6.06 3.98
N SER A 128 3.53 -6.77 4.95
CA SER A 128 2.62 -7.89 4.71
C SER A 128 1.36 -7.46 3.97
N THR A 129 0.75 -6.33 4.34
CA THR A 129 -0.42 -5.79 3.63
C THR A 129 -0.06 -5.38 2.21
N SER A 130 1.11 -4.78 1.99
CA SER A 130 1.57 -4.39 0.66
C SER A 130 1.82 -5.61 -0.24
N LEU A 131 2.46 -6.66 0.29
CA LEU A 131 2.66 -7.92 -0.40
C LEU A 131 1.32 -8.59 -0.71
N PHE A 132 0.38 -8.60 0.24
CA PHE A 132 -0.98 -9.12 0.05
C PHE A 132 -1.71 -8.41 -1.11
N LEU A 133 -1.68 -7.07 -1.16
CA LEU A 133 -2.28 -6.31 -2.26
C LEU A 133 -1.58 -6.55 -3.59
N ALA A 134 -0.24 -6.64 -3.60
CA ALA A 134 0.55 -6.87 -4.81
C ALA A 134 0.29 -8.26 -5.40
N VAL A 135 0.27 -9.32 -4.58
CA VAL A 135 -0.09 -10.68 -5.01
C VAL A 135 -1.56 -10.73 -5.47
N GLY A 136 -2.47 -10.07 -4.74
CA GLY A 136 -3.87 -9.98 -5.13
C GLY A 136 -4.08 -9.37 -6.51
N LYS A 137 -3.32 -8.32 -6.83
CA LYS A 137 -3.29 -7.74 -8.18
C LYS A 137 -2.82 -8.77 -9.21
N ARG A 138 -1.74 -9.52 -8.96
CA ARG A 138 -1.24 -10.56 -9.88
C ARG A 138 -2.25 -11.68 -10.09
N ARG A 139 -2.96 -12.08 -9.03
CA ARG A 139 -4.01 -13.10 -9.09
C ARG A 139 -5.20 -12.65 -9.95
N ALA A 140 -5.62 -11.40 -9.79
CA ALA A 140 -6.68 -10.81 -10.59
C ALA A 140 -6.28 -10.63 -12.07
N GLU A 141 -5.04 -10.18 -12.35
CA GLU A 141 -4.51 -10.09 -13.71
C GLU A 141 -4.51 -11.47 -14.40
N LEU A 142 -4.15 -12.54 -13.66
CA LEU A 142 -4.19 -13.91 -14.19
C LEU A 142 -5.61 -14.37 -14.51
N ALA A 143 -6.60 -14.09 -13.65
CA ALA A 143 -8.00 -14.45 -13.89
C ALA A 143 -8.55 -13.81 -15.17
N ILE A 144 -8.28 -12.51 -15.38
CA ILE A 144 -8.71 -11.77 -16.58
C ILE A 144 -8.07 -12.37 -17.85
N LEU A 145 -6.79 -12.73 -17.80
CA LEU A 145 -6.11 -13.36 -18.92
C LEU A 145 -6.69 -14.74 -19.23
N THR A 146 -7.05 -15.54 -18.22
CA THR A 146 -7.68 -16.84 -18.41
C THR A 146 -9.06 -16.72 -19.08
N GLU A 147 -9.90 -15.77 -18.64
CA GLU A 147 -11.21 -15.52 -19.27
C GLU A 147 -11.09 -15.12 -20.75
N GLN A 148 -10.13 -14.23 -21.08
CA GLN A 148 -9.88 -13.79 -22.46
C GLN A 148 -9.27 -14.89 -23.34
N SER A 149 -8.44 -15.75 -22.74
CA SER A 149 -7.79 -16.85 -23.46
C SER A 149 -8.73 -18.01 -23.73
N ALA A 150 -9.71 -18.23 -22.84
CA ALA A 150 -10.81 -19.16 -23.07
C ALA A 150 -11.67 -18.73 -24.27
N THR A 151 -11.79 -17.43 -24.54
CA THR A 151 -12.45 -16.90 -25.75
C THR A 151 -11.58 -16.98 -27.00
N ALA A 152 -10.27 -17.24 -26.87
CA ALA A 152 -9.30 -17.22 -27.95
C ALA A 152 -8.32 -18.41 -27.92
N HIS A 153 -8.75 -19.62 -27.53
CA HIS A 153 -8.04 -20.93 -27.62
C HIS A 153 -6.50 -20.99 -27.41
N ARG A 154 -5.87 -20.00 -26.77
CA ARG A 154 -4.41 -19.91 -26.63
C ARG A 154 -4.05 -20.13 -25.18
N LYS A 155 -3.26 -21.18 -24.92
CA LYS A 155 -2.70 -21.47 -23.60
C LYS A 155 -1.77 -20.31 -23.19
N VAL A 156 -2.22 -19.45 -22.27
CA VAL A 156 -1.39 -18.37 -21.72
C VAL A 156 -0.42 -18.96 -20.72
N MET A 157 0.86 -18.97 -21.07
CA MET A 157 1.96 -19.17 -20.12
C MET A 157 2.01 -17.94 -19.20
N GLY A 158 1.47 -18.08 -18.00
CA GLY A 158 1.63 -17.10 -16.92
C GLY A 158 2.96 -17.31 -16.20
N LYS A 159 3.55 -16.21 -15.71
CA LYS A 159 4.73 -16.22 -14.82
C LYS A 159 4.44 -16.83 -13.44
N TYR A 160 3.17 -17.04 -13.12
CA TYR A 160 2.71 -17.59 -11.85
C TYR A 160 1.64 -18.64 -12.10
N SER A 161 1.63 -19.69 -11.27
CA SER A 161 0.48 -20.59 -11.18
C SER A 161 -0.56 -20.01 -10.23
N PRO A 162 -1.85 -20.28 -10.47
CA PRO A 162 -2.93 -19.85 -9.57
C PRO A 162 -2.73 -20.35 -8.13
N ASP A 163 -2.25 -21.58 -7.97
CA ASP A 163 -2.08 -22.21 -6.65
C ASP A 163 -1.00 -21.53 -5.81
N ILE A 164 0.12 -21.11 -6.44
CA ILE A 164 1.18 -20.37 -5.74
C ILE A 164 0.70 -18.99 -5.31
N LEU A 165 -0.07 -18.30 -6.16
CA LEU A 165 -0.64 -17.00 -5.80
C LEU A 165 -1.65 -17.11 -4.67
N ASP A 166 -2.45 -18.18 -4.63
CA ASP A 166 -3.40 -18.45 -3.55
C ASP A 166 -2.66 -18.76 -2.23
N ALA A 167 -1.56 -19.52 -2.29
CA ALA A 167 -0.68 -19.75 -1.14
C ALA A 167 -0.06 -18.44 -0.63
N TYR A 168 0.44 -17.58 -1.52
CA TYR A 168 0.99 -16.27 -1.15
C TYR A 168 -0.07 -15.33 -0.57
N LEU A 169 -1.29 -15.32 -1.13
CA LEU A 169 -2.42 -14.55 -0.59
C LEU A 169 -2.74 -14.97 0.85
N SER A 170 -2.82 -16.28 1.10
CA SER A 170 -3.07 -16.82 2.45
C SER A 170 -1.93 -16.47 3.43
N MET A 171 -0.68 -16.62 2.99
CA MET A 171 0.51 -16.29 3.80
C MET A 171 0.55 -14.81 4.19
N PHE A 172 0.40 -13.90 3.22
CA PHE A 172 0.51 -12.46 3.48
C PHE A 172 -0.71 -11.87 4.17
N SER A 173 -1.93 -12.38 3.89
CA SER A 173 -3.12 -11.97 4.64
C SER A 173 -3.02 -12.36 6.11
N THR A 174 -2.54 -13.57 6.40
CA THR A 174 -2.32 -14.03 7.77
C THR A 174 -1.27 -13.19 8.49
N ALA A 175 -0.14 -12.94 7.83
CA ALA A 175 0.89 -12.06 8.36
C ALA A 175 0.38 -10.63 8.61
N ALA A 176 -0.47 -10.08 7.73
CA ALA A 176 -1.01 -8.73 7.84
C ALA A 176 -1.92 -8.56 9.07
N PHE A 177 -2.91 -9.45 9.27
CA PHE A 177 -3.79 -9.31 10.43
C PHE A 177 -3.08 -9.66 11.75
N LEU A 178 -2.17 -10.65 11.75
CA LEU A 178 -1.45 -11.04 12.95
C LEU A 178 -0.49 -9.95 13.41
N SER A 179 0.26 -9.35 12.49
CA SER A 179 1.13 -8.21 12.79
C SER A 179 0.34 -6.97 13.23
N TRP A 180 -0.85 -6.72 12.67
CA TRP A 180 -1.77 -5.70 13.18
C TRP A 180 -2.22 -6.01 14.61
N ALA A 181 -2.66 -7.25 14.88
CA ALA A 181 -3.07 -7.66 16.21
C ALA A 181 -1.94 -7.48 17.24
N LEU A 182 -0.72 -7.89 16.89
CA LEU A 182 0.46 -7.71 17.74
C LEU A 182 0.82 -6.23 17.92
N TYR A 183 0.74 -5.42 16.87
CA TYR A 183 0.95 -3.98 16.97
C TYR A 183 -0.05 -3.35 17.95
N THR A 184 -1.35 -3.63 17.78
CA THR A 184 -2.40 -3.06 18.64
C THR A 184 -2.31 -3.53 20.09
N PHE A 185 -1.82 -4.76 20.31
CA PHE A 185 -1.60 -5.31 21.65
C PHE A 185 -0.42 -4.64 22.39
N ASN A 186 0.66 -4.29 21.66
CA ASN A 186 1.89 -3.71 22.22
C ASN A 186 1.92 -2.17 22.19
N PHE A 187 0.91 -1.52 21.58
CA PHE A 187 0.90 -0.06 21.37
C PHE A 187 1.08 0.75 22.66
N TYR A 188 0.48 0.33 23.77
CA TYR A 188 0.51 1.07 25.03
C TYR A 188 1.81 0.88 25.83
N GLU A 189 2.56 -0.20 25.62
CA GLU A 189 3.88 -0.36 26.26
C GLU A 189 4.91 0.67 25.78
N GLN A 190 4.64 1.33 24.64
CA GLN A 190 5.51 2.36 24.07
C GLN A 190 5.23 3.78 24.60
N ILE A 191 4.12 4.00 25.31
CA ILE A 191 3.79 5.28 25.94
C ILE A 191 4.30 5.23 27.38
N PRO A 192 5.34 6.01 27.75
CA PRO A 192 5.76 6.10 29.15
C PRO A 192 4.59 6.62 29.97
N THR A 193 4.13 5.83 30.94
CA THR A 193 3.03 6.21 31.83
C THR A 193 3.34 7.55 32.50
N PRO A 194 2.51 8.59 32.31
CA PRO A 194 2.45 9.64 33.30
C PRO A 194 2.00 8.99 34.59
N THR A 195 2.81 9.10 35.64
CA THR A 195 2.35 8.87 37.01
C THR A 195 1.03 9.61 37.22
N SER A 196 0.00 8.85 37.61
CA SER A 196 -1.31 9.31 38.07
C SER A 196 -2.09 10.23 37.12
N VAL A 197 -3.11 9.70 36.42
CA VAL A 197 -4.54 9.96 36.71
C VAL A 197 -5.35 8.81 36.09
N SER A 198 -6.02 7.99 36.91
CA SER A 198 -7.06 7.10 36.37
C SER A 198 -8.25 7.97 35.93
N PRO A 199 -8.83 7.78 34.73
CA PRO A 199 -10.11 8.40 34.41
C PRO A 199 -11.15 7.78 35.35
N THR A 200 -11.57 8.55 36.35
CA THR A 200 -12.50 8.13 37.40
C THR A 200 -13.87 7.72 36.83
N SER A 201 -14.17 8.10 35.58
CA SER A 201 -15.45 7.88 34.91
C SER A 201 -15.65 6.45 34.34
N LEU A 202 -14.61 5.77 33.84
CA LEU A 202 -14.72 4.40 33.30
C LEU A 202 -14.51 3.31 34.37
N VAL A 203 -13.73 3.63 35.41
CA VAL A 203 -13.52 2.75 36.58
C VAL A 203 -14.83 2.46 37.30
N LEU A 204 -15.80 3.39 37.24
CA LEU A 204 -17.12 3.24 37.84
C LEU A 204 -18.03 2.23 37.13
N ILE A 205 -17.76 1.88 35.86
CA ILE A 205 -18.65 1.04 35.04
C ILE A 205 -18.22 -0.44 35.08
N SER A 206 -16.92 -0.74 34.95
CA SER A 206 -16.37 -2.10 35.18
C SER A 206 -14.85 -2.10 35.10
N ARG A 207 -14.16 -2.82 36.00
CA ARG A 207 -12.71 -3.09 35.88
C ARG A 207 -12.34 -3.79 34.57
N THR A 208 -13.27 -4.50 33.92
CA THR A 208 -13.03 -5.13 32.61
C THR A 208 -12.83 -4.11 31.47
N LEU A 209 -13.43 -2.91 31.57
CA LEU A 209 -13.28 -1.83 30.59
C LEU A 209 -12.02 -0.97 30.84
N THR A 210 -11.27 -1.26 31.90
CA THR A 210 -9.99 -0.59 32.20
C THR A 210 -8.79 -1.22 31.48
N ILE A 211 -9.04 -2.20 30.59
CA ILE A 211 -7.99 -2.73 29.72
C ILE A 211 -7.62 -1.63 28.72
N ASN A 212 -6.44 -1.03 28.94
CA ASN A 212 -5.83 -0.02 28.07
C ASN A 212 -5.33 -0.64 26.75
N LYS A 213 -6.19 -1.36 26.02
CA LYS A 213 -5.89 -1.95 24.70
C LYS A 213 -7.04 -1.74 23.72
N TRP A 214 -7.69 -0.57 23.80
CA TRP A 214 -8.83 -0.21 22.96
C TRP A 214 -8.56 -0.30 21.46
N LEU A 215 -7.30 -0.16 21.03
CA LEU A 215 -6.91 -0.31 19.63
C LEU A 215 -7.16 -1.74 19.10
N MET A 216 -7.17 -2.76 19.97
CA MET A 216 -7.49 -4.14 19.60
C MET A 216 -8.93 -4.31 19.10
N ALA A 217 -9.85 -3.39 19.45
CA ALA A 217 -11.22 -3.42 18.94
C ALA A 217 -11.28 -3.27 17.41
N THR A 218 -10.21 -2.79 16.76
CA THR A 218 -10.11 -2.67 15.31
C THR A 218 -9.84 -4.00 14.58
N ILE A 219 -9.39 -5.04 15.29
CA ILE A 219 -8.98 -6.33 14.69
C ILE A 219 -10.11 -6.98 13.87
N PRO A 220 -11.37 -7.09 14.36
CA PRO A 220 -12.46 -7.68 13.59
C PRO A 220 -12.72 -6.95 12.26
N VAL A 221 -12.58 -5.61 12.24
CA VAL A 221 -12.78 -4.80 11.04
C VAL A 221 -11.67 -5.06 10.01
N VAL A 222 -10.43 -5.20 10.46
CA VAL A 222 -9.30 -5.57 9.59
C VAL A 222 -9.48 -6.97 9.01
N ILE A 223 -9.88 -7.95 9.82
CA ILE A 223 -10.16 -9.31 9.35
C ILE A 223 -11.27 -9.30 8.31
N PHE A 224 -12.37 -8.57 8.56
CA PHE A 224 -13.45 -8.41 7.59
C PHE A 224 -12.95 -7.80 6.27
N GLY A 225 -12.13 -6.74 6.32
CA GLY A 225 -11.55 -6.11 5.13
C GLY A 225 -10.69 -7.07 4.30
N ILE A 226 -9.84 -7.86 4.96
CA ILE A 226 -9.01 -8.89 4.30
C ILE A 226 -9.89 -9.96 3.66
N MET A 227 -10.87 -10.51 4.38
CA MET A 227 -11.80 -11.52 3.86
C MET A 227 -12.59 -10.98 2.66
N ARG A 228 -13.07 -9.74 2.74
CA ARG A 228 -13.82 -9.09 1.66
C ARG A 228 -12.94 -8.90 0.43
N TYR A 229 -11.70 -8.45 0.60
CA TYR A 229 -10.76 -8.28 -0.50
C TYR A 229 -10.42 -9.61 -1.18
N ILE A 230 -10.13 -10.67 -0.42
CA ILE A 230 -9.90 -12.02 -0.97
C ILE A 230 -11.09 -12.45 -1.82
N ARG A 231 -12.32 -12.33 -1.29
CA ARG A 231 -13.53 -12.69 -2.03
C ARG A 231 -13.64 -11.96 -3.37
N ILE A 232 -13.36 -10.65 -3.41
CA ILE A 232 -13.42 -9.86 -4.65
C ILE A 232 -12.38 -10.33 -5.68
N ILE A 233 -11.19 -10.76 -5.25
CA ILE A 233 -10.18 -11.33 -6.14
C ILE A 233 -10.69 -12.63 -6.77
N TYR A 234 -11.33 -13.49 -5.97
CA TYR A 234 -11.88 -14.77 -6.46
C TYR A 234 -13.10 -14.59 -7.37
N ASP A 235 -13.88 -13.52 -7.18
CA ASP A 235 -15.01 -13.19 -8.06
C ASP A 235 -14.56 -12.67 -9.46
N GLY A 236 -13.25 -12.54 -9.71
CA GLY A 236 -12.61 -12.47 -11.04
C GLY A 236 -12.77 -11.15 -11.82
N ALA A 237 -13.97 -10.61 -11.92
CA ALA A 237 -14.30 -9.59 -12.93
C ALA A 237 -14.01 -8.12 -12.52
N ARG A 238 -13.71 -7.84 -11.24
CA ARG A 238 -13.58 -6.46 -10.73
C ARG A 238 -12.20 -6.10 -10.16
N ALA A 239 -11.26 -7.04 -10.11
CA ALA A 239 -10.06 -6.94 -9.28
C ALA A 239 -8.79 -6.41 -10.00
N GLU A 240 -8.92 -5.69 -11.12
CA GLU A 240 -7.79 -5.30 -11.98
C GLU A 240 -6.76 -4.36 -11.27
N SER A 241 -7.23 -3.50 -10.36
CA SER A 241 -6.39 -2.59 -9.58
C SER A 241 -6.89 -2.48 -8.15
N PRO A 242 -6.04 -2.68 -7.12
CA PRO A 242 -6.43 -2.59 -5.71
C PRO A 242 -7.17 -1.28 -5.38
N GLU A 243 -6.73 -0.14 -5.93
CA GLU A 243 -7.41 1.14 -5.69
C GLU A 243 -8.86 1.17 -6.19
N ARG A 244 -9.14 0.62 -7.38
CA ARG A 244 -10.52 0.57 -7.90
C ARG A 244 -11.37 -0.41 -7.12
N VAL A 245 -10.80 -1.53 -6.66
CA VAL A 245 -11.52 -2.50 -5.84
C VAL A 245 -12.00 -1.84 -4.56
N ILE A 246 -11.10 -1.14 -3.86
CA ILE A 246 -11.43 -0.45 -2.61
C ILE A 246 -12.47 0.65 -2.84
N LEU A 247 -12.37 1.40 -3.93
CA LEU A 247 -13.29 2.50 -4.22
C LEU A 247 -14.65 2.06 -4.80
N SER A 248 -14.72 0.89 -5.43
CA SER A 248 -15.95 0.38 -6.05
C SER A 248 -16.76 -0.55 -5.16
N ASP A 249 -16.12 -1.21 -4.20
CA ASP A 249 -16.79 -2.10 -3.25
C ASP A 249 -17.21 -1.34 -1.99
N MET A 250 -18.49 -1.02 -1.89
CA MET A 250 -19.05 -0.28 -0.75
C MET A 250 -18.77 -0.95 0.62
N PRO A 251 -18.93 -2.29 0.78
CA PRO A 251 -18.58 -2.96 2.03
C PRO A 251 -17.11 -2.79 2.43
N LEU A 252 -16.18 -2.95 1.48
CA LEU A 252 -14.75 -2.75 1.74
C LEU A 252 -14.41 -1.30 2.08
N LEU A 253 -15.00 -0.34 1.36
CA LEU A 253 -14.82 1.09 1.64
C LEU A 253 -15.34 1.48 3.02
N MET A 254 -16.52 0.99 3.40
CA MET A 254 -17.08 1.19 4.73
C MET A 254 -16.18 0.57 5.81
N ALA A 255 -15.62 -0.62 5.58
CA ALA A 255 -14.70 -1.24 6.53
C ALA A 255 -13.43 -0.39 6.74
N VAL A 256 -12.84 0.14 5.68
CA VAL A 256 -11.68 1.05 5.77
C VAL A 256 -12.06 2.34 6.51
N GLY A 257 -13.23 2.91 6.22
CA GLY A 257 -13.74 4.12 6.88
C GLY A 257 -13.98 3.89 8.38
N VAL A 258 -14.69 2.82 8.74
CA VAL A 258 -14.93 2.43 10.14
C VAL A 258 -13.62 2.18 10.87
N TRP A 259 -12.70 1.43 10.27
CA TRP A 259 -11.37 1.20 10.84
C TRP A 259 -10.63 2.51 11.11
N GLY A 260 -10.59 3.42 10.13
CA GLY A 260 -9.92 4.72 10.28
C GLY A 260 -10.55 5.58 11.38
N LEU A 261 -11.88 5.60 11.47
CA LEU A 261 -12.62 6.29 12.53
C LEU A 261 -12.35 5.67 13.90
N MET A 262 -12.27 4.35 14.01
CA MET A 262 -11.93 3.67 15.26
C MET A 262 -10.50 3.98 15.71
N VAL A 263 -9.53 3.92 14.80
CA VAL A 263 -8.13 4.27 15.10
C VAL A 263 -8.03 5.72 15.55
N ALA A 264 -8.63 6.67 14.82
CA ALA A 264 -8.64 8.07 15.20
C ALA A 264 -9.35 8.29 16.56
N GLY A 265 -10.51 7.66 16.77
CA GLY A 265 -11.24 7.72 18.03
C GLY A 265 -10.41 7.24 19.20
N VAL A 266 -9.72 6.10 19.07
CA VAL A 266 -8.84 5.57 20.13
C VAL A 266 -7.64 6.48 20.37
N LEU A 267 -7.00 7.01 19.33
CA LEU A 267 -5.80 7.84 19.49
C LEU A 267 -6.09 9.24 20.06
N TYR A 268 -7.23 9.85 19.72
CA TYR A 268 -7.57 11.21 20.14
C TYR A 268 -8.51 11.28 21.35
N LEU A 269 -9.44 10.31 21.48
CA LEU A 269 -10.47 10.29 22.52
C LEU A 269 -10.28 9.12 23.52
N GLY A 270 -9.34 8.22 23.26
CA GLY A 270 -9.08 7.09 24.14
C GLY A 270 -8.54 7.53 25.50
N PRO A 271 -8.77 6.72 26.55
CA PRO A 271 -8.19 6.98 27.87
C PRO A 271 -6.65 6.96 27.75
N ARG A 272 -6.03 8.08 28.13
CA ARG A 272 -4.56 8.23 28.22
C ARG A 272 -4.04 7.71 29.55
#